data_AF-A0A915EJC3-F1
#
_entry.id   AF-A0A915EJC3-F1
#
_cell.length_a   1.000
_cell.length_b   1.000
_cell.length_c   1.000
_cell.angle_alpha   90.00
_cell.angle_beta   90.00
_cell.angle_gamma   90.00
#
_symmetry.space_group_name_H-M   'P 1'
#
loop_
_entity.id
_entity.type
_entity.pdbx_description
1 polymer ?
#
loop_
_entity_poly.entity_id
_entity_poly.type
_entity_poly.pdbx_seq_one_letter_code
_entity_poly.pdbx_strand_id
1 'polypeptide(L)'
;MSERALELTKTCAFLNAANYSVWQYRRNIILALEKMSRKNYVIVKKLLLTTQKIIKSGIIVNDGFKEETYLDKEVAFTLYAIKKIPNNESSWSYLAGILINDGLTAREDVTTFCDCLLGQDPPCKSVHLRNFVVDCIVELLEKKKNVEKNVKRAHEILSDLELLDPVRKKYWRYRRTYVDNLVAFA
;
A
#
# COMPACT_ATOMS: atom_id res chain seq x y z
N MET A 1 14.64 -20.33 -0.90
CA MET A 1 15.06 -19.01 -1.45
C MET A 1 16.09 -18.43 -0.48
N SER A 2 17.04 -17.60 -0.92
CA SER A 2 18.24 -17.22 -0.14
C SER A 2 18.40 -15.70 0.03
N GLU A 3 19.12 -15.27 1.08
CA GLU A 3 19.47 -13.87 1.35
C GLU A 3 20.22 -13.22 0.17
N ARG A 4 21.09 -14.00 -0.48
CA ARG A 4 21.80 -13.56 -1.69
C ARG A 4 20.85 -13.20 -2.84
N ALA A 5 19.77 -13.96 -3.00
CA ALA A 5 18.76 -13.65 -4.02
C ALA A 5 17.98 -12.39 -3.63
N LEU A 6 17.71 -12.17 -2.34
CA LEU A 6 17.08 -10.95 -1.86
C LEU A 6 17.92 -9.70 -2.17
N GLU A 7 19.22 -9.75 -1.90
CA GLU A 7 20.15 -8.66 -2.25
C GLU A 7 20.23 -8.44 -3.76
N LEU A 8 20.22 -9.50 -4.57
CA LEU A 8 20.20 -9.36 -6.03
C LEU A 8 18.95 -8.60 -6.50
N THR A 9 17.77 -8.88 -5.93
CA THR A 9 16.55 -8.15 -6.31
C THR A 9 16.62 -6.67 -5.98
N LYS A 10 17.39 -6.26 -4.97
CA LYS A 10 17.63 -4.85 -4.64
C LYS A 10 18.36 -4.15 -5.78
N THR A 11 19.44 -4.76 -6.28
CA THR A 11 20.20 -4.25 -7.44
C THR A 11 19.34 -4.23 -8.70
N CYS A 12 18.57 -5.29 -8.96
CA CYS A 12 17.67 -5.33 -10.11
C CYS A 12 16.58 -4.25 -10.05
N ALA A 13 15.98 -4.02 -8.88
CA ALA A 13 14.97 -2.98 -8.68
C ALA A 13 15.59 -1.58 -8.76
N PHE A 14 16.86 -1.42 -8.37
CA PHE A 14 17.58 -0.16 -8.56
C PHE A 14 17.85 0.12 -10.04
N LEU A 15 18.27 -0.90 -10.81
CA LEU A 15 18.54 -0.77 -12.25
C LEU A 15 17.26 -0.58 -13.08
N ASN A 16 16.18 -1.27 -12.71
CA ASN A 16 14.88 -1.15 -13.37
C ASN A 16 13.75 -1.31 -12.35
N ALA A 17 13.37 -0.21 -11.72
CA ALA A 17 12.28 -0.20 -10.75
C ALA A 17 10.92 -0.57 -11.37
N ALA A 18 10.75 -0.40 -12.69
CA ALA A 18 9.50 -0.74 -13.37
C ALA A 18 9.33 -2.25 -13.61
N ASN A 19 10.34 -3.08 -13.33
CA ASN A 19 10.26 -4.51 -13.58
C ASN A 19 9.38 -5.22 -12.53
N TYR A 20 8.13 -5.48 -12.88
CA TYR A 20 7.17 -6.19 -12.03
C TYR A 20 7.67 -7.55 -11.55
N SER A 21 8.33 -8.33 -12.42
CA SER A 21 8.84 -9.66 -12.07
C SER A 21 9.91 -9.61 -10.98
N VAL A 22 10.71 -8.53 -10.92
CA VAL A 22 11.70 -8.32 -9.85
C VAL A 22 11.00 -8.09 -8.51
N TRP A 23 9.98 -7.23 -8.46
CA TRP A 23 9.21 -6.98 -7.23
C TRP A 23 8.44 -8.22 -6.77
N GLN A 24 7.84 -8.94 -7.71
CA GLN A 24 7.13 -10.18 -7.40
C GLN A 24 8.09 -11.27 -6.89
N TYR A 25 9.27 -11.39 -7.49
CA TYR A 25 10.28 -12.34 -7.04
C TYR A 25 10.86 -11.95 -5.67
N ARG A 26 11.12 -10.65 -5.44
CA ARG A 26 11.53 -10.11 -4.14
C ARG A 26 10.54 -10.48 -3.04
N ARG A 27 9.25 -10.25 -3.29
CA ARG A 27 8.15 -10.66 -2.39
C ARG A 27 8.23 -12.15 -2.05
N ASN A 28 8.37 -13.00 -3.07
CA ASN A 28 8.43 -14.45 -2.89
C ASN A 28 9.64 -14.86 -2.04
N ILE A 29 10.81 -14.23 -2.25
CA ILE A 29 12.02 -14.48 -1.46
C ILE A 29 11.80 -14.14 0.00
N ILE A 30 11.26 -12.95 0.30
CA ILE A 30 10.97 -12.51 1.67
C ILE A 30 10.03 -13.50 2.35
N LEU A 31 8.92 -13.87 1.68
CA LEU A 31 7.97 -14.85 2.21
C LEU A 31 8.60 -16.22 2.51
N ALA A 32 9.55 -16.65 1.68
CA ALA A 32 10.25 -17.92 1.86
C ALA A 32 11.32 -17.86 2.97
N LEU A 33 12.02 -16.74 3.13
CA LEU A 33 13.01 -16.52 4.19
C LEU A 33 12.32 -16.33 5.55
N GLU A 34 11.21 -15.59 5.61
CA GLU A 34 10.40 -15.44 6.82
C GLU A 34 9.78 -16.76 7.28
N LYS A 35 9.40 -17.66 6.36
CA LYS A 35 8.98 -19.03 6.72
C LYS A 35 10.10 -19.84 7.40
N MET A 36 11.37 -19.53 7.16
CA MET A 36 12.50 -20.17 7.83
C MET A 36 12.85 -19.53 9.18
N SER A 37 12.48 -18.26 9.39
CA SER A 37 12.61 -17.56 10.67
C SER A 37 11.31 -17.67 11.47
N ARG A 38 11.13 -18.78 12.21
CA ARG A 38 9.95 -19.01 13.07
C ARG A 38 9.83 -17.91 14.15
N LYS A 39 9.18 -16.79 13.87
CA LYS A 39 8.64 -15.87 14.88
C LYS A 39 7.35 -15.11 14.51
N ASN A 40 6.94 -15.00 13.23
CA ASN A 40 5.72 -14.23 12.87
C ASN A 40 4.72 -15.03 12.03
N TYR A 41 4.14 -16.06 12.65
CA TYR A 41 3.20 -17.00 12.02
C TYR A 41 1.80 -16.42 11.71
N VAL A 42 1.56 -15.13 11.90
CA VAL A 42 0.23 -14.51 11.77
C VAL A 42 0.00 -13.87 10.38
N ILE A 43 1.06 -13.45 9.67
CA ILE A 43 0.94 -12.61 8.46
C ILE A 43 0.68 -13.45 7.19
N VAL A 44 1.29 -14.64 7.07
CA VAL A 44 1.36 -15.37 5.79
C VAL A 44 0.17 -16.33 5.55
N LYS A 45 -0.54 -16.75 6.60
CA LYS A 45 -1.68 -17.69 6.44
C LYS A 45 -2.92 -17.04 5.80
N LYS A 46 -3.01 -15.70 5.81
CA LYS A 46 -4.17 -14.94 5.33
C LYS A 46 -4.26 -14.81 3.80
N LEU A 47 -3.15 -15.02 3.08
CA LEU A 47 -3.11 -14.84 1.61
C LEU A 47 -3.56 -16.07 0.81
N LEU A 48 -3.72 -17.24 1.45
CA LEU A 48 -4.01 -18.51 0.77
C LEU A 48 -5.43 -19.05 1.01
N LEU A 49 -6.23 -18.46 1.92
CA LEU A 49 -7.50 -19.08 2.37
C LEU A 49 -8.68 -18.13 2.58
N THR A 50 -8.92 -17.19 1.66
CA THR A 50 -10.19 -16.43 1.68
C THR A 50 -10.94 -16.47 0.36
N THR A 51 -11.32 -17.69 -0.03
CA THR A 51 -12.71 -18.03 -0.35
C THR A 51 -13.35 -18.64 0.91
N GLN A 52 -14.41 -18.00 1.43
CA GLN A 52 -15.38 -18.45 2.47
C GLN A 52 -14.95 -18.65 3.96
N LYS A 53 -15.38 -17.68 4.80
CA LYS A 53 -16.03 -17.73 6.14
C LYS A 53 -15.44 -18.49 7.39
N ILE A 54 -15.35 -17.71 8.51
CA ILE A 54 -15.54 -18.00 9.97
C ILE A 54 -14.32 -18.19 10.94
N ILE A 55 -13.98 -17.09 11.65
CA ILE A 55 -13.90 -16.77 13.12
C ILE A 55 -13.25 -17.70 14.22
N LYS A 56 -12.42 -17.05 15.09
CA LYS A 56 -12.06 -17.21 16.55
C LYS A 56 -11.06 -18.29 17.05
N SER A 57 -9.95 -17.83 17.64
CA SER A 57 -9.63 -17.88 19.09
C SER A 57 -8.31 -17.12 19.38
N GLY A 58 -8.23 -16.40 20.51
CA GLY A 58 -7.17 -15.44 20.82
C GLY A 58 -5.93 -15.98 21.53
N ILE A 59 -5.08 -15.02 21.96
CA ILE A 59 -3.81 -15.10 22.74
C ILE A 59 -2.58 -15.30 21.82
N ILE A 60 -1.57 -14.42 21.77
CA ILE A 60 -0.55 -14.10 22.81
C ILE A 60 -0.09 -12.63 22.74
N VAL A 61 0.17 -12.04 23.92
CA VAL A 61 0.92 -10.79 24.16
C VAL A 61 2.40 -11.12 24.35
N ASN A 62 3.32 -10.32 23.77
CA ASN A 62 4.70 -10.09 24.24
C ASN A 62 5.27 -8.91 23.43
N ASP A 63 5.37 -7.71 23.98
CA ASP A 63 6.43 -7.18 24.85
C ASP A 63 7.69 -6.71 24.08
N GLY A 64 7.80 -5.38 23.95
CA GLY A 64 8.93 -4.71 24.60
C GLY A 64 10.25 -4.48 23.89
N PHE A 65 10.43 -4.67 22.58
CA PHE A 65 11.52 -4.05 21.79
C PHE A 65 11.08 -4.00 20.32
N LYS A 66 10.85 -2.82 19.74
CA LYS A 66 10.64 -2.70 18.29
C LYS A 66 12.00 -2.71 17.60
N GLU A 67 12.61 -3.88 17.45
CA GLU A 67 13.59 -4.08 16.38
C GLU A 67 12.96 -3.60 15.07
N GLU A 68 13.71 -2.84 14.27
CA GLU A 68 13.30 -2.44 12.93
C GLU A 68 12.90 -3.70 12.16
N THR A 69 11.60 -3.85 11.94
CA THR A 69 11.03 -5.05 11.36
C THR A 69 11.46 -5.15 9.90
N TYR A 70 11.46 -6.35 9.32
CA TYR A 70 11.62 -6.49 7.86
C TYR A 70 10.63 -5.59 7.10
N LEU A 71 9.44 -5.36 7.66
CA LEU A 71 8.47 -4.41 7.13
C LEU A 71 8.98 -2.97 7.11
N ASP A 72 9.63 -2.48 8.17
CA ASP A 72 10.19 -1.13 8.21
C ASP A 72 11.23 -0.92 7.11
N LYS A 73 12.13 -1.89 6.94
CA LYS A 73 13.16 -1.87 5.89
C LYS A 73 12.56 -1.91 4.49
N GLU A 74 11.55 -2.76 4.27
CA GLU A 74 10.87 -2.88 2.98
C GLU A 74 10.04 -1.64 2.65
N VAL A 75 9.35 -1.04 3.63
CA VAL A 75 8.66 0.23 3.44
C VAL A 75 9.66 1.32 3.06
N ALA A 76 10.75 1.49 3.82
CA ALA A 76 11.77 2.48 3.53
C ALA A 76 12.37 2.33 2.12
N PHE A 77 12.70 1.09 1.73
CA PHE A 77 13.20 0.78 0.39
C PHE A 77 12.19 1.11 -0.71
N THR A 78 10.92 0.77 -0.49
CA THR A 78 9.84 1.02 -1.46
C THR A 78 9.55 2.51 -1.61
N LEU A 79 9.51 3.27 -0.50
CA LEU A 79 9.34 4.72 -0.52
C LEU A 79 10.51 5.42 -1.24
N TYR A 80 11.75 4.93 -1.05
CA TYR A 80 12.90 5.41 -1.82
C TYR A 80 12.74 5.18 -3.33
N ALA A 81 12.30 3.98 -3.74
CA ALA A 81 12.05 3.67 -5.14
C ALA A 81 10.93 4.54 -5.74
N ILE A 82 9.84 4.75 -5.01
CA ILE A 82 8.73 5.63 -5.41
C ILE A 82 9.21 7.08 -5.55
N LYS A 83 10.00 7.58 -4.60
CA LYS A 83 10.53 8.96 -4.66
C LYS A 83 11.36 9.19 -5.92
N LYS A 84 12.09 8.18 -6.39
CA LYS A 84 12.88 8.25 -7.62
C LYS A 84 12.02 8.18 -8.89
N ILE A 85 11.00 7.33 -8.91
CA ILE A 85 10.11 7.14 -10.07
C ILE A 85 8.65 7.08 -9.60
N PRO A 86 8.01 8.25 -9.35
CA PRO A 86 6.67 8.29 -8.76
C PRO A 86 5.57 7.68 -9.64
N ASN A 87 5.80 7.62 -10.95
CA ASN A 87 4.87 7.05 -11.93
C ASN A 87 5.05 5.54 -12.13
N ASN A 88 5.82 4.86 -11.27
CA ASN A 88 6.00 3.42 -11.34
C ASN A 88 4.90 2.65 -10.59
N GLU A 89 3.96 2.08 -11.32
CA GLU A 89 2.88 1.24 -10.77
C GLU A 89 3.40 0.13 -9.84
N SER A 90 4.46 -0.57 -10.24
CA SER A 90 4.95 -1.76 -9.52
C SER A 90 5.34 -1.45 -8.08
N SER A 91 6.00 -0.30 -7.84
CA SER A 91 6.38 0.11 -6.48
C SER A 91 5.17 0.46 -5.62
N TRP A 92 4.14 1.09 -6.20
CA TRP A 92 2.89 1.38 -5.49
C TRP A 92 2.10 0.11 -5.17
N SER A 93 1.99 -0.82 -6.11
CA SER A 93 1.36 -2.13 -5.89
C SER A 93 2.09 -2.95 -4.83
N TYR A 94 3.43 -2.90 -4.82
CA TYR A 94 4.23 -3.56 -3.80
C TYR A 94 3.98 -2.95 -2.41
N LEU A 95 3.98 -1.61 -2.30
CA LEU A 95 3.69 -0.90 -1.06
C LEU A 95 2.31 -1.27 -0.50
N ALA A 96 1.27 -1.25 -1.34
CA ALA A 96 -0.08 -1.68 -0.94
C ALA A 96 -0.09 -3.14 -0.47
N GLY A 97 0.63 -4.02 -1.19
CA GLY A 97 0.70 -5.45 -0.89
C GLY A 97 1.38 -5.78 0.43
N ILE A 98 2.40 -5.03 0.84
CA ILE A 98 3.08 -5.24 2.14
C ILE A 98 2.31 -4.62 3.31
N LEU A 99 1.43 -3.63 3.07
CA LEU A 99 0.64 -2.96 4.11
C LEU A 99 -0.78 -3.54 4.29
N ILE A 100 -1.27 -4.36 3.37
CA ILE A 100 -2.68 -4.79 3.30
C ILE A 100 -3.23 -5.44 4.59
N ASN A 101 -2.37 -6.09 5.38
CA ASN A 101 -2.80 -6.80 6.58
C ASN A 101 -3.08 -5.87 7.77
N ASP A 102 -2.27 -4.83 7.93
CA ASP A 102 -2.40 -3.86 9.02
C ASP A 102 -3.29 -2.68 8.62
N GLY A 103 -3.40 -2.43 7.31
CA GLY A 103 -4.13 -1.33 6.71
C GLY A 103 -3.18 -0.33 6.04
N LEU A 104 -3.63 0.27 4.95
CA LEU A 104 -2.88 1.29 4.21
C LEU A 104 -2.64 2.55 5.05
N THR A 105 -3.53 2.82 6.03
CA THR A 105 -3.40 3.96 6.95
C THR A 105 -2.75 3.61 8.28
N ALA A 106 -2.23 2.38 8.45
CA ALA A 106 -1.61 1.94 9.70
C ALA A 106 -0.30 2.66 10.02
N ARG A 107 0.32 3.26 9.01
CA ARG A 107 1.67 3.83 9.05
C ARG A 107 1.63 5.32 8.73
N GLU A 108 1.98 6.14 9.72
CA GLU A 108 2.01 7.60 9.58
C GLU A 108 3.06 8.05 8.56
N ASP A 109 4.28 7.47 8.60
CA ASP A 109 5.37 7.75 7.65
C ASP A 109 4.95 7.59 6.18
N VAL A 110 4.13 6.59 5.87
CA VAL A 110 3.57 6.36 4.52
C VAL A 110 2.55 7.44 4.16
N THR A 111 1.63 7.78 5.06
CA THR A 111 0.63 8.84 4.80
C THR A 111 1.27 10.22 4.64
N THR A 112 2.23 10.57 5.50
CA THR A 112 3.01 11.79 5.40
C THR A 112 3.81 11.85 4.11
N PHE A 113 4.44 10.73 3.70
CA PHE A 113 5.13 10.66 2.42
C PHE A 113 4.19 10.96 1.23
N CYS A 114 2.98 10.41 1.23
CA CYS A 114 1.99 10.69 0.19
C CYS A 114 1.57 12.16 0.18
N ASP A 115 1.31 12.74 1.35
CA ASP A 115 0.96 14.16 1.50
C ASP A 115 2.09 15.08 1.02
N CYS A 116 3.34 14.75 1.35
CA CYS A 116 4.51 15.48 0.86
C CYS A 116 4.64 15.42 -0.67
N LEU A 117 4.36 14.28 -1.31
CA LEU A 117 4.40 14.17 -2.77
C LEU A 117 3.27 14.96 -3.45
N LEU A 118 2.06 14.94 -2.87
CA LEU A 118 0.93 15.72 -3.38
C LEU A 118 1.14 17.23 -3.21
N GLY A 119 1.81 17.65 -2.13
CA GLY A 119 2.07 19.06 -1.81
C GLY A 119 3.33 19.66 -2.43
N GLN A 120 4.02 18.94 -3.33
CA GLN A 120 5.18 19.49 -4.05
C GLN A 120 4.77 20.67 -4.94
N ASP A 121 5.73 21.52 -5.29
CA ASP A 121 5.57 22.55 -6.32
C ASP A 121 6.56 22.29 -7.48
N PRO A 122 6.10 21.82 -8.65
CA PRO A 122 4.71 21.46 -8.97
C PRO A 122 4.26 20.15 -8.31
N PRO A 123 2.95 19.94 -8.07
CA PRO A 123 2.43 18.71 -7.46
C PRO A 123 2.79 17.46 -8.26
N CYS A 124 3.15 16.37 -7.57
CA CYS A 124 3.40 15.09 -8.23
C CYS A 124 2.14 14.64 -9.01
N LYS A 125 2.28 14.41 -10.33
CA LYS A 125 1.16 14.05 -11.22
C LYS A 125 0.90 12.54 -11.31
N SER A 126 1.49 11.74 -10.41
CA SER A 126 1.32 10.29 -10.43
C SER A 126 -0.13 9.89 -10.17
N VAL A 127 -0.69 9.13 -11.11
CA VAL A 127 -2.02 8.52 -11.00
C VAL A 127 -2.02 7.43 -9.93
N HIS A 128 -0.89 6.75 -9.73
CA HIS A 128 -0.74 5.68 -8.74
C HIS A 128 -0.69 6.23 -7.32
N LEU A 129 0.01 7.36 -7.10
CA LEU A 129 -0.03 8.09 -5.84
C LEU A 129 -1.47 8.49 -5.47
N ARG A 130 -2.17 9.15 -6.40
CA ARG A 130 -3.54 9.61 -6.16
C ARG A 130 -4.48 8.44 -5.89
N ASN A 131 -4.38 7.36 -6.67
CA ASN A 131 -5.17 6.16 -6.42
C ASN A 131 -4.90 5.57 -5.02
N PHE A 132 -3.62 5.44 -4.64
CA PHE A 132 -3.22 4.94 -3.32
C PHE A 132 -3.80 5.80 -2.17
N VAL A 133 -3.80 7.13 -2.33
CA VAL A 133 -4.40 8.04 -1.35
C VAL A 133 -5.92 7.88 -1.29
N VAL A 134 -6.61 7.68 -2.42
CA VAL A 134 -8.05 7.36 -2.40
C VAL A 134 -8.30 6.03 -1.69
N ASP A 135 -7.47 5.01 -1.89
CA ASP A 135 -7.59 3.73 -1.17
C ASP A 135 -7.40 3.92 0.34
N CYS A 136 -6.45 4.77 0.76
CA CYS A 136 -6.29 5.16 2.17
C CYS A 136 -7.54 5.87 2.72
N ILE A 137 -8.12 6.79 1.94
CA ILE A 137 -9.32 7.53 2.34
C ILE A 137 -10.52 6.58 2.47
N VAL A 138 -10.69 5.65 1.53
CA VAL A 138 -11.74 4.61 1.60
C VAL A 138 -11.63 3.82 2.90
N GLU A 139 -10.42 3.36 3.27
CA GLU A 139 -10.21 2.66 4.54
C GLU A 139 -10.59 3.52 5.76
N LEU A 140 -10.31 4.83 5.73
CA LEU A 140 -10.70 5.75 6.79
C LEU A 140 -12.22 5.95 6.86
N LEU A 141 -12.90 6.00 5.71
CA LEU A 141 -14.36 6.13 5.62
C LEU A 141 -15.06 4.88 6.12
N GLU A 142 -14.57 3.68 5.78
CA GLU A 142 -15.07 2.41 6.32
C GLU A 142 -14.94 2.36 7.85
N LYS A 143 -13.88 2.98 8.40
CA LYS A 143 -13.66 3.16 9.84
C LYS A 143 -14.42 4.35 10.44
N LYS A 144 -15.29 5.03 9.68
CA LYS A 144 -16.05 6.24 10.04
C LYS A 144 -15.19 7.37 10.62
N LYS A 145 -13.94 7.50 10.18
CA LYS A 145 -13.01 8.54 10.66
C LYS A 145 -13.08 9.78 9.78
N ASN A 146 -13.24 10.96 10.39
CA ASN A 146 -13.17 12.28 9.72
C ASN A 146 -13.97 12.34 8.41
N VAL A 147 -15.20 11.82 8.43
CA VAL A 147 -16.00 11.50 7.22
C VAL A 147 -16.09 12.69 6.27
N GLU A 148 -16.58 13.84 6.72
CA GLU A 148 -16.75 15.04 5.88
C GLU A 148 -15.44 15.48 5.20
N LYS A 149 -14.35 15.58 5.97
CA LYS A 149 -13.02 15.96 5.46
C LYS A 149 -12.51 14.96 4.42
N ASN A 150 -12.68 13.67 4.70
CA ASN A 150 -12.19 12.59 3.86
C ASN A 150 -12.98 12.47 2.56
N VAL A 151 -14.30 12.63 2.60
CA VAL A 151 -15.16 12.68 1.41
C VAL A 151 -14.73 13.81 0.49
N LYS A 152 -14.63 15.04 1.03
CA LYS A 152 -14.18 16.21 0.26
C LYS A 152 -12.83 15.95 -0.42
N ARG A 153 -11.85 15.44 0.34
CA ARG A 153 -10.52 15.10 -0.15
C ARG A 153 -10.55 14.02 -1.25
N ALA A 154 -11.38 12.98 -1.10
CA ALA A 154 -11.54 11.95 -2.13
C ALA A 154 -12.13 12.53 -3.43
N HIS A 155 -13.12 13.41 -3.34
CA HIS A 155 -13.69 14.05 -4.53
C HIS A 155 -12.69 14.91 -5.28
N GLU A 156 -11.88 15.69 -4.57
CA GLU A 156 -10.81 16.51 -5.16
C GLU A 156 -9.83 15.61 -5.93
N ILE A 157 -9.30 14.56 -5.28
CA ILE A 157 -8.32 13.65 -5.91
C ILE A 157 -8.93 12.85 -7.08
N LEU A 158 -10.19 12.41 -6.97
CA LEU A 158 -10.86 11.69 -8.05
C LEU A 158 -11.15 12.59 -9.25
N SER A 159 -11.38 13.89 -9.03
CA SER A 159 -11.53 14.87 -10.10
C SER A 159 -10.21 15.09 -10.84
N ASP A 160 -9.09 15.18 -10.11
CA ASP A 160 -7.75 15.20 -10.70
C ASP A 160 -7.49 13.93 -11.53
N LEU A 161 -7.85 12.76 -11.02
CA LEU A 161 -7.64 11.48 -11.70
C LEU A 161 -8.43 11.39 -13.02
N GLU A 162 -9.64 11.96 -13.11
CA GLU A 162 -10.37 12.05 -14.38
C GLU A 162 -9.65 12.87 -15.45
N LEU A 163 -8.86 13.88 -15.04
CA LEU A 163 -8.07 14.71 -15.94
C LEU A 163 -6.72 14.05 -16.30
N LEU A 164 -6.08 13.41 -15.33
CA LEU A 164 -4.76 12.79 -15.48
C LEU A 164 -4.79 11.42 -16.17
N ASP A 165 -5.88 10.66 -16.04
CA ASP A 165 -6.09 9.36 -16.69
C ASP A 165 -7.46 9.30 -17.39
N PRO A 166 -7.59 9.96 -18.57
CA PRO A 166 -8.84 10.00 -19.32
C PRO A 166 -9.32 8.62 -19.78
N VAL A 167 -8.39 7.67 -20.01
CA VAL A 167 -8.71 6.30 -20.42
C VAL A 167 -9.54 5.60 -19.34
N ARG A 168 -9.21 5.82 -18.05
CA ARG A 168 -9.94 5.27 -16.90
C ARG A 168 -10.98 6.22 -16.31
N LYS A 169 -11.39 7.28 -17.02
CA LYS A 169 -12.37 8.26 -16.54
C LYS A 169 -13.67 7.64 -16.01
N LYS A 170 -14.20 6.61 -16.67
CA LYS A 170 -15.40 5.88 -16.19
C LYS A 170 -15.16 5.17 -14.85
N TYR A 171 -13.97 4.61 -14.65
CA TYR A 171 -13.57 3.96 -13.41
C TYR A 171 -13.46 4.97 -12.25
N TRP A 172 -12.86 6.16 -12.49
CA TRP A 172 -12.78 7.21 -11.47
C TRP A 172 -14.14 7.75 -11.06
N ARG A 173 -15.08 7.87 -12.00
CA ARG A 173 -16.48 8.22 -11.69
C ARG A 173 -17.16 7.15 -10.85
N TYR A 174 -16.99 5.87 -11.20
CA TYR A 174 -17.49 4.77 -10.38
C TYR A 174 -16.92 4.81 -8.96
N ARG A 175 -15.61 5.05 -8.80
CA ARG A 175 -14.95 5.22 -7.51
C ARG A 175 -15.53 6.38 -6.71
N ARG A 176 -15.90 7.49 -7.36
CA ARG A 176 -16.59 8.61 -6.71
C ARG A 176 -17.95 8.19 -6.16
N THR A 177 -18.77 7.53 -6.98
CA THR A 177 -20.07 7.00 -6.52
C THR A 177 -19.92 5.98 -5.40
N TYR A 178 -18.85 5.17 -5.42
CA TYR A 178 -18.54 4.26 -4.32
C TYR A 178 -18.25 4.99 -3.00
N VAL A 179 -17.46 6.08 -3.05
CA VAL A 179 -17.23 6.96 -1.89
C VAL A 179 -18.54 7.56 -1.37
N ASP A 180 -19.41 8.05 -2.25
CA ASP A 180 -20.73 8.59 -1.87
C ASP A 180 -21.58 7.55 -1.12
N ASN A 181 -21.60 6.32 -1.65
CA ASN A 181 -22.36 5.22 -1.06
C ASN A 181 -21.82 4.80 0.32
N LEU A 182 -20.51 4.87 0.57
CA LEU A 182 -19.94 4.56 1.89
C LEU A 182 -20.48 5.49 2.99
N VAL A 183 -20.88 6.71 2.62
CA VAL A 183 -21.34 7.75 3.55
C VAL A 183 -22.86 7.75 3.67
N ALA A 184 -23.57 7.44 2.59
CA ALA A 184 -25.03 7.41 2.57
C ALA A 184 -25.65 6.34 3.50
N PHE A 185 -24.88 5.31 3.88
CA PHE A 185 -25.30 4.23 4.79
C PHE A 185 -24.56 4.25 6.15
N ALA A 186 -23.81 5.33 6.45
CA ALA A 186 -23.05 5.49 7.69
C ALA A 186 -23.85 6.14 8.80
#